data_AF-A0A0A7E6Y5-F1
#
_entry.id   AF-A0A0A7E6Y5-F1
#
_cell.length_a   1.000
_cell.length_b   1.000
_cell.length_c   1.000
_cell.angle_alpha   90.00
_cell.angle_beta   90.00
_cell.angle_gamma   90.00
#
_symmetry.space_group_name_H-M   'P 1'
#
loop_
_entity.id
_entity.type
_entity.pdbx_description
1 polymer ?
#
loop_
_entity_poly.entity_id
_entity_poly.type
_entity_poly.pdbx_seq_one_letter_code
_entity_poly.pdbx_strand_id
1 'polypeptide(L)'
;MNRGRGRPRNRGMLSLLALQVASQFYQLERKPPVTAGLIAANTLIYLRPGVLDDVLPPLSEVCLNPYLVLKDRDVKRLFLSAFYHVDESHLVYNMLSLLWKGVQLERMMGSTEFASMVALLLGLSHGIVVVLAKLLATFFDYPYALISECAVGFSAVLFALKVVLNSNSPNYANVYGVLVPARHAAWAELLLIQMFVPGVSFLGHLSGIFAGLLYLRLQRFFPGSNPLYPIIRKVTAIMGWPLRFLRGHLNRYSRRIFGHGTVGGRAVPHRTVGGRGARTAENGNAVWRCFLCAFDNSIHLEVCEMCGTRRGDNDLSPLAPPLLPTAPTVVSRDLSLEELRRLRLERFNRQ
;
A
#
# COMPACT_ATOMS: atom_id res chain seq x y z
N MET A 1 15.80 -14.36 -41.06
CA MET A 1 17.03 -13.58 -40.79
C MET A 1 16.90 -12.23 -41.46
N ASN A 2 16.57 -11.18 -40.70
CA ASN A 2 16.69 -9.79 -41.16
C ASN A 2 17.21 -8.99 -39.97
N ARG A 3 18.54 -8.95 -39.83
CA ARG A 3 19.26 -8.12 -38.87
C ARG A 3 19.11 -6.67 -39.33
N GLY A 4 18.13 -5.97 -38.77
CA GLY A 4 17.86 -4.57 -39.04
C GLY A 4 19.05 -3.69 -38.66
N ARG A 5 19.61 -3.03 -39.69
CA ARG A 5 20.36 -1.77 -39.69
C ARG A 5 20.91 -1.30 -38.33
N GLY A 6 22.22 -1.45 -38.15
CA GLY A 6 22.98 -0.76 -37.11
C GLY A 6 22.68 0.73 -37.13
N ARG A 7 22.07 1.20 -36.06
CA ARG A 7 21.83 2.62 -35.78
C ARG A 7 23.20 3.31 -35.76
N PRO A 8 23.45 4.36 -36.57
CA PRO A 8 24.71 5.10 -36.50
C PRO A 8 24.78 5.73 -35.11
N ARG A 9 25.65 5.16 -34.27
CA ARG A 9 25.75 5.49 -32.84
C ARG A 9 26.71 6.65 -32.74
N ASN A 10 26.18 7.87 -32.62
CA ASN A 10 26.97 9.09 -32.52
C ASN A 10 27.61 9.20 -31.12
N ARG A 11 28.54 8.29 -30.80
CA ARG A 11 29.13 8.07 -29.45
C ARG A 11 29.75 9.30 -28.78
N GLY A 12 29.88 10.43 -29.48
CA GLY A 12 30.44 11.67 -28.96
C GLY A 12 29.68 12.19 -27.74
N MET A 13 28.34 12.19 -27.76
CA MET A 13 27.56 12.73 -26.63
C MET A 13 27.64 11.84 -25.38
N LEU A 14 27.65 10.52 -25.57
CA LEU A 14 27.88 9.58 -24.47
C LEU A 14 29.27 9.73 -23.83
N SER A 15 30.32 9.97 -24.63
CA SER A 15 31.65 10.24 -24.08
C SER A 15 31.71 11.56 -23.29
N LEU A 16 31.01 12.60 -23.76
CA LEU A 16 30.88 13.86 -23.03
C LEU A 16 30.11 13.68 -21.73
N LEU A 17 29.02 12.91 -21.74
CA LEU A 17 28.29 12.55 -20.53
C LEU A 17 29.21 11.84 -19.54
N ALA A 18 29.97 10.83 -19.99
CA ALA A 18 30.90 10.11 -19.12
C ALA A 18 31.97 11.03 -18.52
N LEU A 19 32.55 11.93 -19.32
CA LEU A 19 33.51 12.92 -18.85
C LEU A 19 32.90 13.87 -17.82
N GLN A 20 31.67 14.34 -18.05
CA GLN A 20 31.00 15.26 -17.15
C GLN A 20 30.60 14.58 -15.83
N VAL A 21 30.12 13.33 -15.89
CA VAL A 21 29.85 12.51 -14.70
C VAL A 21 31.15 12.28 -13.92
N ALA A 22 32.23 11.88 -14.59
CA ALA A 22 33.53 11.66 -13.95
C ALA A 22 34.06 12.93 -13.29
N SER A 23 34.04 14.07 -14.01
CA SER A 23 34.48 15.37 -13.51
C SER A 23 33.69 15.81 -12.27
N GLN A 24 32.35 15.76 -12.34
CA GLN A 24 31.49 16.08 -11.20
C GLN A 24 31.75 15.16 -10.02
N PHE A 25 31.79 13.84 -10.24
CA PHE A 25 32.00 12.90 -9.15
C PHE A 25 33.38 13.00 -8.54
N TYR A 26 34.42 13.30 -9.31
CA TYR A 26 35.78 13.49 -8.78
C TYR A 26 35.84 14.65 -7.78
N GLN A 27 35.16 15.76 -8.06
CA GLN A 27 35.09 16.93 -7.19
C GLN A 27 34.27 16.73 -5.91
N LEU A 28 33.47 15.67 -5.82
CA LEU A 28 32.67 15.37 -4.63
C LEU A 28 33.46 14.51 -3.64
N GLU A 29 33.57 14.97 -2.39
CA GLU A 29 34.15 14.17 -1.30
C GLU A 29 33.34 12.88 -1.04
N ARG A 30 32.02 13.03 -0.91
CA ARG A 30 31.08 11.91 -0.76
C ARG A 30 30.41 11.61 -2.09
N LYS A 31 30.66 10.42 -2.64
CA LYS A 31 30.05 9.99 -3.91
C LYS A 31 28.53 9.74 -3.70
N PRO A 32 27.67 10.10 -4.66
CA PRO A 32 26.22 9.90 -4.60
C PRO A 32 25.84 8.56 -5.27
N PRO A 33 25.78 7.43 -4.54
CA PRO A 33 25.64 6.10 -5.11
C PRO A 33 24.33 5.88 -5.86
N VAL A 34 23.21 6.45 -5.40
CA VAL A 34 21.90 6.24 -6.02
C VAL A 34 21.81 7.00 -7.33
N THR A 35 22.27 8.25 -7.35
CA THR A 35 22.36 9.05 -8.58
C THR A 35 23.27 8.37 -9.60
N ALA A 36 24.44 7.88 -9.18
CA ALA A 36 25.35 7.13 -10.03
C ALA A 36 24.70 5.84 -10.58
N GLY A 37 24.03 5.08 -9.72
CA GLY A 37 23.32 3.85 -10.08
C GLY A 37 22.19 4.10 -11.08
N LEU A 38 21.41 5.16 -10.90
CA LEU A 38 20.35 5.54 -11.84
C LEU A 38 20.92 5.96 -13.20
N ILE A 39 21.99 6.76 -13.23
CA ILE A 39 22.66 7.13 -14.49
C ILE A 39 23.20 5.90 -15.21
N ALA A 40 23.86 5.00 -14.48
CA ALA A 40 24.37 3.75 -15.01
C ALA A 40 23.23 2.86 -15.55
N ALA A 41 22.14 2.68 -14.80
CA ALA A 41 21.02 1.86 -15.22
C ALA A 41 20.36 2.36 -16.51
N ASN A 42 20.06 3.67 -16.60
CA ASN A 42 19.49 4.27 -17.80
C ASN A 42 20.44 4.14 -19.01
N THR A 43 21.74 4.35 -18.79
CA THR A 43 22.75 4.22 -19.84
C THR A 43 22.86 2.77 -20.30
N LEU A 44 22.97 1.79 -19.39
CA LEU A 44 23.07 0.37 -19.75
C LEU A 44 21.84 -0.14 -20.51
N ILE A 45 20.64 0.26 -20.08
CA ILE A 45 19.39 -0.08 -20.76
C ILE A 45 19.33 0.51 -22.17
N TYR A 46 19.86 1.72 -22.37
CA TYR A 46 19.97 2.33 -23.70
C TYR A 46 21.03 1.64 -24.58
N LEU A 47 22.19 1.31 -24.02
CA LEU A 47 23.31 0.74 -24.79
C LEU A 47 23.10 -0.71 -25.19
N ARG A 48 22.30 -1.47 -24.43
CA ARG A 48 21.98 -2.90 -24.60
C ARG A 48 23.20 -3.77 -24.96
N PRO A 49 24.21 -3.86 -24.08
CA PRO A 49 25.40 -4.66 -24.37
C PRO A 49 25.13 -6.16 -24.27
N GLY A 50 25.51 -6.93 -25.31
CA GLY A 50 25.57 -8.40 -25.28
C GLY A 50 24.26 -9.05 -24.83
N VAL A 51 24.35 -9.88 -23.77
CA VAL A 51 23.21 -10.62 -23.18
C VAL A 51 22.06 -9.71 -22.74
N LEU A 52 22.33 -8.43 -22.46
CA LEU A 52 21.28 -7.50 -22.06
C LEU A 52 20.30 -7.20 -23.20
N ASP A 53 20.73 -7.28 -24.47
CA ASP A 53 19.83 -7.09 -25.62
C ASP A 53 18.81 -8.23 -25.74
N ASP A 54 19.23 -9.46 -25.42
CA ASP A 54 18.36 -10.65 -25.48
C ASP A 54 17.33 -10.68 -24.34
N VAL A 55 17.66 -10.13 -23.17
CA VAL A 55 16.78 -10.11 -21.99
C VAL A 55 15.83 -8.91 -21.99
N LEU A 56 16.26 -7.75 -22.52
CA LEU A 56 15.48 -6.52 -22.45
C LEU A 56 14.39 -6.44 -23.53
N PRO A 57 13.11 -6.35 -23.14
CA PRO A 57 12.01 -6.24 -24.10
C PRO A 57 12.17 -4.99 -24.97
N PRO A 58 11.70 -5.00 -26.23
CA PRO A 58 11.75 -3.85 -27.12
C PRO A 58 10.91 -2.68 -26.59
N LEU A 59 11.18 -1.47 -27.11
CA LEU A 59 10.53 -0.24 -26.63
C LEU A 59 9.00 -0.28 -26.73
N SER A 60 8.45 -0.92 -27.76
CA SER A 60 6.99 -1.10 -27.96
C SER A 60 6.31 -1.86 -26.82
N GLU A 61 7.02 -2.76 -26.15
CA GLU A 61 6.50 -3.58 -25.06
C GLU A 61 6.56 -2.89 -23.69
N VAL A 62 7.40 -1.86 -23.55
CA VAL A 62 7.64 -1.20 -22.26
C VAL A 62 7.19 0.26 -22.21
N CYS A 63 6.95 0.92 -23.35
CA CYS A 63 6.57 2.31 -23.30
C CYS A 63 5.26 2.51 -22.53
N LEU A 64 5.19 3.68 -21.89
CA LEU A 64 4.06 4.07 -21.07
C LEU A 64 2.89 4.39 -21.98
N ASN A 65 2.03 3.39 -22.15
CA ASN A 65 0.77 3.49 -22.88
C ASN A 65 -0.38 3.34 -21.87
N PRO A 66 -1.12 4.41 -21.57
CA PRO A 66 -2.22 4.37 -20.60
C PRO A 66 -3.29 3.32 -20.91
N TYR A 67 -3.55 3.04 -22.19
CA TYR A 67 -4.58 2.10 -22.61
C TYR A 67 -4.21 0.68 -22.20
N LEU A 68 -2.99 0.27 -22.50
CA LEU A 68 -2.48 -1.07 -22.17
C LEU A 68 -2.31 -1.25 -20.65
N VAL A 69 -1.93 -0.19 -19.93
CA VAL A 69 -1.88 -0.23 -18.46
C VAL A 69 -3.27 -0.45 -17.85
N LEU A 70 -4.30 0.21 -18.37
CA LEU A 70 -5.66 0.11 -17.84
C LEU A 70 -6.37 -1.19 -18.26
N LYS A 71 -6.25 -1.57 -19.53
CA LYS A 71 -6.93 -2.73 -20.11
C LYS A 71 -6.25 -4.05 -19.73
N ASP A 72 -4.95 -4.14 -19.97
CA ASP A 72 -4.19 -5.39 -19.84
C ASP A 72 -3.48 -5.51 -18.47
N ARG A 73 -3.64 -4.49 -17.60
CA ARG A 73 -2.99 -4.40 -16.29
C ARG A 73 -1.47 -4.55 -16.39
N ASP A 74 -0.88 -4.03 -17.47
CA ASP A 74 0.54 -4.16 -17.76
C ASP A 74 1.38 -3.20 -16.91
N VAL A 75 1.51 -3.52 -15.62
CA VAL A 75 2.20 -2.69 -14.62
C VAL A 75 3.67 -2.48 -14.94
N LYS A 76 4.31 -3.37 -15.73
CA LYS A 76 5.73 -3.24 -16.08
C LYS A 76 5.98 -1.94 -16.86
N ARG A 77 5.01 -1.49 -17.66
CA ARG A 77 5.05 -0.21 -18.42
C ARG A 77 5.09 1.01 -17.51
N LEU A 78 4.57 0.92 -16.29
CA LEU A 78 4.65 2.01 -15.31
C LEU A 78 6.08 2.20 -14.79
N PHE A 79 6.91 1.15 -14.76
CA PHE A 79 8.24 1.23 -14.17
C PHE A 79 9.36 1.25 -15.23
N LEU A 80 9.31 0.34 -16.20
CA LEU A 80 10.39 0.19 -17.18
C LEU A 80 10.44 1.35 -18.17
N SER A 81 9.30 1.95 -18.54
CA SER A 81 9.24 3.07 -19.49
C SER A 81 10.15 4.24 -19.12
N ALA A 82 10.33 4.50 -17.82
CA ALA A 82 11.17 5.59 -17.32
C ALA A 82 12.65 5.40 -17.69
N PHE A 83 13.10 4.16 -17.88
CA PHE A 83 14.51 3.86 -18.13
C PHE A 83 14.86 3.75 -19.62
N TYR A 84 13.84 3.70 -20.48
CA TYR A 84 14.02 3.60 -21.93
C TYR A 84 14.08 4.98 -22.56
N HIS A 85 14.95 5.16 -23.55
CA HIS A 85 15.13 6.43 -24.25
C HIS A 85 15.10 6.19 -25.76
N VAL A 86 14.42 7.09 -26.49
CA VAL A 86 14.27 6.95 -27.94
C VAL A 86 15.60 7.17 -28.64
N ASP A 87 16.38 8.16 -28.22
CA ASP A 87 17.61 8.62 -28.88
C ASP A 87 18.70 9.03 -27.86
N GLU A 88 19.92 9.26 -28.38
CA GLU A 88 21.11 9.54 -27.56
C GLU A 88 21.02 10.91 -26.90
N SER A 89 20.53 11.94 -27.60
CA SER A 89 20.36 13.27 -27.03
C SER A 89 19.36 13.28 -25.88
N HIS A 90 18.21 12.61 -26.04
CA HIS A 90 17.20 12.49 -25.00
C HIS A 90 17.76 11.80 -23.75
N LEU A 91 18.53 10.71 -23.92
CA LEU A 91 19.24 10.09 -22.80
C LEU A 91 20.21 11.08 -22.13
N VAL A 92 21.10 11.70 -22.90
CA VAL A 92 22.16 12.55 -22.36
C VAL A 92 21.58 13.74 -21.60
N TYR A 93 20.58 14.43 -22.15
CA TYR A 93 19.92 15.53 -21.44
C TYR A 93 19.24 15.07 -20.14
N ASN A 94 18.57 13.91 -20.15
CA ASN A 94 17.99 13.35 -18.94
C ASN A 94 19.06 13.01 -17.90
N MET A 95 20.19 12.42 -18.31
CA MET A 95 21.25 12.02 -17.39
C MET A 95 22.03 13.23 -16.83
N LEU A 96 22.24 14.28 -17.61
CA LEU A 96 22.81 15.54 -17.11
C LEU A 96 21.89 16.25 -16.12
N SER A 97 20.59 16.27 -16.42
CA SER A 97 19.56 16.79 -15.53
C SER A 97 19.48 15.98 -14.23
N LEU A 98 19.57 14.64 -14.33
CA LEU A 98 19.64 13.73 -13.18
C LEU A 98 20.90 13.94 -12.36
N LEU A 99 22.06 14.11 -13.00
CA LEU A 99 23.33 14.35 -12.32
C LEU A 99 23.21 15.59 -11.44
N TRP A 100 22.79 16.72 -12.00
CA TRP A 100 22.70 17.96 -11.23
C TRP A 100 21.64 17.92 -10.11
N LYS A 101 20.43 17.42 -10.41
CA LYS A 101 19.32 17.36 -9.43
C LYS A 101 19.53 16.27 -8.38
N GLY A 102 19.98 15.09 -8.81
CA GLY A 102 20.19 13.91 -7.99
C GLY A 102 21.32 14.11 -7.00
N VAL A 103 22.48 14.64 -7.42
CA VAL A 103 23.60 14.92 -6.50
C VAL A 103 23.19 15.87 -5.38
N GLN A 104 22.46 16.94 -5.71
CA GLN A 104 22.00 17.90 -4.69
C GLN A 104 21.03 17.25 -3.71
N LEU A 105 19.97 16.59 -4.22
CA LEU A 105 18.96 15.97 -3.38
C LEU A 105 19.54 14.85 -2.52
N GLU A 106 20.34 13.95 -3.11
CA GLU A 106 20.97 12.83 -2.40
C GLU A 106 21.92 13.30 -1.29
N ARG A 107 22.65 14.40 -1.50
CA ARG A 107 23.50 14.99 -0.46
C ARG A 107 22.69 15.63 0.67
N MET A 108 21.55 16.25 0.36
CA MET A 108 20.73 16.94 1.35
C MET A 108 19.95 15.97 2.25
N MET A 109 19.47 14.84 1.73
CA MET A 109 18.61 13.92 2.51
C MET A 109 19.24 12.55 2.79
N GLY A 110 20.34 12.20 2.13
CA GLY A 110 20.95 10.87 2.19
C GLY A 110 20.41 9.91 1.13
N SER A 111 21.21 8.89 0.82
CA SER A 111 20.96 7.95 -0.28
C SER A 111 19.71 7.10 -0.10
N THR A 112 19.42 6.62 1.11
CA THR A 112 18.22 5.83 1.43
C THR A 112 16.96 6.62 1.14
N GLU A 113 16.93 7.86 1.61
CA GLU A 113 15.75 8.72 1.54
C GLU A 113 15.56 9.24 0.13
N PHE A 114 16.66 9.54 -0.56
CA PHE A 114 16.64 9.88 -1.98
C PHE A 114 16.14 8.72 -2.86
N ALA A 115 16.61 7.48 -2.62
CA ALA A 115 16.10 6.32 -3.34
C ALA A 115 14.60 6.11 -3.09
N SER A 116 14.16 6.30 -1.84
CA SER A 116 12.74 6.19 -1.48
C SER A 116 11.89 7.25 -2.20
N MET A 117 12.38 8.49 -2.26
CA MET A 117 11.72 9.57 -2.96
C MET A 117 11.65 9.30 -4.46
N VAL A 118 12.75 8.87 -5.09
CA VAL A 118 12.78 8.55 -6.53
C VAL A 118 11.76 7.46 -6.87
N ALA A 119 11.71 6.38 -6.07
CA ALA A 119 10.75 5.31 -6.28
C ALA A 119 9.29 5.78 -6.12
N LEU A 120 9.01 6.63 -5.12
CA LEU A 120 7.68 7.22 -4.94
C LEU A 120 7.31 8.13 -6.11
N LEU A 121 8.20 9.04 -6.50
CA LEU A 121 7.98 9.98 -7.59
C LEU A 121 7.79 9.27 -8.91
N LEU A 122 8.54 8.21 -9.19
CA LEU A 122 8.34 7.39 -10.39
C LEU A 122 6.93 6.79 -10.44
N GLY A 123 6.47 6.17 -9.35
CA GLY A 123 5.10 5.64 -9.26
C GLY A 123 4.02 6.71 -9.36
N LEU A 124 4.21 7.85 -8.68
CA LEU A 124 3.25 8.97 -8.69
C LEU A 124 3.17 9.62 -10.07
N SER A 125 4.31 9.96 -10.69
CA SER A 125 4.34 10.61 -12.01
C SER A 125 3.63 9.75 -13.05
N HIS A 126 4.01 8.48 -13.18
CA HIS A 126 3.42 7.61 -14.20
C HIS A 126 1.98 7.21 -13.86
N GLY A 127 1.64 7.06 -12.58
CA GLY A 127 0.25 6.88 -12.15
C GLY A 127 -0.64 8.08 -12.52
N ILE A 128 -0.13 9.30 -12.32
CA ILE A 128 -0.84 10.53 -12.71
C ILE A 128 -0.99 10.61 -14.23
N VAL A 129 0.01 10.21 -15.03
CA VAL A 129 -0.16 10.10 -16.51
C VAL A 129 -1.37 9.25 -16.85
N VAL A 130 -1.47 8.05 -16.28
CA VAL A 130 -2.57 7.11 -16.59
C VAL A 130 -3.92 7.66 -16.16
N VAL A 131 -4.01 8.23 -14.96
CA VAL A 131 -5.25 8.86 -14.46
C VAL A 131 -5.64 10.03 -15.34
N LEU A 132 -4.70 10.94 -15.66
CA LEU A 132 -4.98 12.13 -16.42
C LEU A 132 -5.36 11.79 -17.88
N ALA A 133 -4.67 10.83 -18.50
CA ALA A 133 -5.04 10.34 -19.83
C ALA A 133 -6.46 9.76 -19.86
N LYS A 134 -6.84 9.00 -18.82
CA LYS A 134 -8.21 8.47 -18.70
C LYS A 134 -9.24 9.57 -18.53
N LEU A 135 -8.98 10.54 -17.65
CA LEU A 135 -9.88 11.67 -17.41
C LEU A 135 -10.07 12.50 -18.69
N LEU A 136 -8.98 12.85 -19.39
CA LEU A 136 -9.06 13.61 -20.63
C LEU A 136 -9.86 12.86 -21.69
N ALA A 137 -9.64 11.55 -21.84
CA ALA A 137 -10.39 10.75 -22.78
C ALA A 137 -11.89 10.67 -22.44
N THR A 138 -12.26 10.66 -21.15
CA THR A 138 -13.67 10.62 -20.73
C THR A 138 -14.37 11.97 -20.79
N PHE A 139 -13.66 13.08 -20.57
CA PHE A 139 -14.27 14.41 -20.48
C PHE A 139 -14.26 15.19 -21.80
N PHE A 140 -13.29 14.94 -22.68
CA PHE A 140 -13.12 15.70 -23.92
C PHE A 140 -13.44 14.87 -25.18
N ASP A 141 -14.05 13.69 -25.03
CA ASP A 141 -14.36 12.74 -26.12
C ASP A 141 -13.17 12.54 -27.08
N TYR A 142 -11.94 12.50 -26.54
CA TYR A 142 -10.72 12.31 -27.30
C TYR A 142 -10.33 10.82 -27.24
N PRO A 143 -10.82 9.94 -28.14
CA PRO A 143 -11.13 8.59 -27.70
C PRO A 143 -9.96 7.60 -27.82
N TYR A 144 -8.89 7.92 -28.56
CA TYR A 144 -7.81 6.96 -28.82
C TYR A 144 -6.41 7.54 -28.84
N ALA A 145 -6.18 8.71 -29.46
CA ALA A 145 -4.83 9.25 -29.63
C ALA A 145 -4.08 9.40 -28.29
N LEU A 146 -4.67 10.08 -27.30
CA LEU A 146 -4.04 10.34 -26.00
C LEU A 146 -3.81 9.08 -25.14
N ILE A 147 -4.71 8.10 -25.23
CA ILE A 147 -4.59 6.87 -24.44
C ILE A 147 -3.59 5.89 -25.10
N SER A 148 -3.37 6.04 -26.41
CA SER A 148 -2.43 5.23 -27.20
C SER A 148 -1.02 5.82 -27.27
N GLU A 149 -0.81 7.05 -26.79
CA GLU A 149 0.52 7.66 -26.76
C GLU A 149 1.50 6.78 -25.98
N CYS A 150 2.70 6.68 -26.53
CA CYS A 150 3.77 5.81 -26.07
C CYS A 150 4.89 6.71 -25.54
N ALA A 151 4.86 7.02 -24.24
CA ALA A 151 5.85 7.86 -23.60
C ALA A 151 6.99 7.03 -23.00
N VAL A 152 8.22 7.52 -23.10
CA VAL A 152 9.41 6.91 -22.50
C VAL A 152 10.35 7.98 -21.96
N GLY A 153 11.22 7.59 -21.04
CA GLY A 153 12.29 8.43 -20.52
C GLY A 153 12.07 8.86 -19.07
N PHE A 154 13.17 9.23 -18.42
CA PHE A 154 13.19 9.52 -16.98
C PHE A 154 12.66 10.92 -16.66
N SER A 155 12.25 11.69 -17.68
CA SER A 155 11.94 13.11 -17.59
C SER A 155 10.79 13.44 -16.63
N ALA A 156 9.74 12.62 -16.56
CA ALA A 156 8.64 12.81 -15.61
C ALA A 156 9.13 12.79 -14.15
N VAL A 157 10.12 11.94 -13.83
CA VAL A 157 10.77 11.93 -12.52
C VAL A 157 11.65 13.16 -12.34
N LEU A 158 12.38 13.59 -13.36
CA LEU A 158 13.24 14.78 -13.30
C LEU A 158 12.46 16.08 -13.04
N PHE A 159 11.28 16.23 -13.64
CA PHE A 159 10.38 17.34 -13.34
C PHE A 159 9.90 17.30 -11.90
N ALA A 160 9.56 16.11 -11.39
CA ALA A 160 9.18 15.95 -9.99
C ALA A 160 10.33 16.30 -9.03
N LEU A 161 11.55 15.81 -9.29
CA LEU A 161 12.76 16.15 -8.54
C LEU A 161 13.03 17.65 -8.58
N LYS A 162 12.79 18.32 -9.72
CA LYS A 162 12.94 19.78 -9.83
C LYS A 162 11.98 20.53 -8.91
N VAL A 163 10.73 20.10 -8.85
CA VAL A 163 9.74 20.69 -7.94
C VAL A 163 10.18 20.53 -6.49
N VAL A 164 10.62 19.33 -6.09
CA VAL A 164 11.07 19.08 -4.72
C VAL A 164 12.32 19.89 -4.39
N LEU A 165 13.31 19.93 -5.28
CA LEU A 165 14.55 20.68 -5.08
C LEU A 165 14.31 22.19 -4.91
N ASN A 166 13.34 22.75 -5.63
CA ASN A 166 13.07 24.19 -5.61
C ASN A 166 11.98 24.63 -4.62
N SER A 167 11.33 23.70 -3.91
CA SER A 167 10.16 24.04 -3.10
C SER A 167 10.45 24.96 -1.90
N ASN A 168 11.66 24.85 -1.36
CA ASN A 168 12.10 25.58 -0.17
C ASN A 168 13.22 26.58 -0.48
N SER A 169 13.53 26.82 -1.76
CA SER A 169 14.54 27.80 -2.15
C SER A 169 13.90 29.19 -2.17
N PRO A 170 14.33 30.14 -1.31
CA PRO A 170 13.82 31.52 -1.31
C PRO A 170 14.31 32.33 -2.52
N ASN A 171 15.20 31.78 -3.33
CA ASN A 171 15.95 32.48 -4.37
C ASN A 171 15.37 32.28 -5.78
N TYR A 172 16.08 32.85 -6.75
CA TYR A 172 15.88 32.59 -8.17
C TYR A 172 16.68 31.34 -8.59
N ALA A 173 16.10 30.56 -9.49
CA ALA A 173 16.75 29.46 -10.18
C ALA A 173 17.03 29.87 -11.63
N ASN A 174 18.21 29.52 -12.13
CA ASN A 174 18.54 29.69 -13.54
C ASN A 174 17.95 28.53 -14.35
N VAL A 175 17.10 28.85 -15.32
CA VAL A 175 16.53 27.90 -16.28
C VAL A 175 16.98 28.31 -17.68
N TYR A 176 17.95 27.60 -18.25
CA TYR A 176 18.52 27.88 -19.58
C TYR A 176 19.01 29.33 -19.78
N GLY A 177 19.63 29.92 -18.77
CA GLY A 177 20.13 31.30 -18.79
C GLY A 177 19.15 32.33 -18.24
N VAL A 178 17.89 31.97 -18.00
CA VAL A 178 16.86 32.89 -17.47
C VAL A 178 16.72 32.73 -15.96
N LEU A 179 16.84 33.83 -15.22
CA LEU A 179 16.56 33.86 -13.78
C LEU A 179 15.05 33.86 -13.54
N VAL A 180 14.53 32.80 -12.93
CA VAL A 180 13.11 32.64 -12.61
C VAL A 180 12.96 32.35 -11.12
N PRO A 181 11.94 32.87 -10.40
CA PRO A 181 11.71 32.48 -9.02
C PRO A 181 11.68 30.95 -8.88
N ALA A 182 12.43 30.37 -7.93
CA ALA A 182 12.65 28.92 -7.87
C ALA A 182 11.35 28.11 -7.90
N ARG A 183 10.29 28.61 -7.22
CA ARG A 183 8.94 28.02 -7.22
C ARG A 183 8.31 27.82 -8.62
N HIS A 184 8.69 28.64 -9.60
CA HIS A 184 8.17 28.58 -10.98
C HIS A 184 9.16 27.91 -11.95
N ALA A 185 10.33 27.49 -11.49
CA ALA A 185 11.38 26.97 -12.37
C ALA A 185 10.94 25.71 -13.14
N ALA A 186 10.12 24.85 -12.54
CA ALA A 186 9.58 23.67 -13.21
C ALA A 186 8.59 24.04 -14.33
N TRP A 187 7.75 25.05 -14.11
CA TRP A 187 6.82 25.56 -15.13
C TRP A 187 7.54 26.26 -16.28
N ALA A 188 8.57 27.06 -15.97
CA ALA A 188 9.39 27.68 -17.00
C ALA A 188 10.12 26.63 -17.87
N GLU A 189 10.68 25.58 -17.26
CA GLU A 189 11.32 24.50 -18.01
C GLU A 189 10.32 23.72 -18.87
N LEU A 190 9.09 23.49 -18.38
CA LEU A 190 8.03 22.87 -19.16
C LEU A 190 7.73 23.68 -20.42
N LEU A 191 7.55 24.99 -20.28
CA LEU A 191 7.22 25.88 -21.40
C LEU A 191 8.37 25.93 -22.42
N LEU A 192 9.61 26.04 -21.96
CA LEU A 192 10.78 26.08 -22.84
C LEU A 192 10.96 24.75 -23.59
N ILE A 193 10.88 23.61 -22.90
CA ILE A 193 11.02 22.30 -23.54
C ILE A 193 9.91 22.07 -24.56
N GLN A 194 8.66 22.45 -24.26
CA GLN A 194 7.55 22.31 -25.21
C GLN A 194 7.73 23.17 -26.46
N MET A 195 8.41 24.31 -26.35
CA MET A 195 8.68 25.22 -27.46
C MET A 195 9.85 24.74 -28.33
N PHE A 196 10.93 24.25 -27.71
CA PHE A 196 12.19 23.95 -28.41
C PHE A 196 12.39 22.47 -28.78
N VAL A 197 11.69 21.55 -28.12
CA VAL A 197 11.85 20.10 -28.33
C VAL A 197 10.49 19.49 -28.68
N PRO A 198 10.03 19.63 -29.93
CA PRO A 198 8.76 19.04 -30.36
C PRO A 198 8.83 17.50 -30.27
N GLY A 199 7.73 16.87 -29.83
CA GLY A 199 7.61 15.41 -29.75
C GLY A 199 7.91 14.79 -28.37
N VAL A 200 8.29 15.58 -27.37
CA VAL A 200 8.34 15.11 -25.97
C VAL A 200 6.94 15.10 -25.34
N SER A 201 6.70 14.18 -24.40
CA SER A 201 5.38 14.03 -23.78
C SER A 201 5.09 15.17 -22.80
N PHE A 202 4.28 16.15 -23.24
CA PHE A 202 3.75 17.21 -22.39
C PHE A 202 3.07 16.63 -21.14
N LEU A 203 2.23 15.61 -21.33
CA LEU A 203 1.50 14.94 -20.26
C LEU A 203 2.45 14.28 -19.25
N GLY A 204 3.54 13.68 -19.72
CA GLY A 204 4.61 13.13 -18.88
C GLY A 204 5.32 14.19 -18.03
N HIS A 205 5.66 15.34 -18.61
CA HIS A 205 6.30 16.41 -17.86
C HIS A 205 5.35 17.08 -16.86
N LEU A 206 4.11 17.36 -17.27
CA LEU A 206 3.08 17.95 -16.42
C LEU A 206 2.74 17.05 -15.22
N SER A 207 2.57 15.75 -15.46
CA SER A 207 2.36 14.77 -14.39
C SER A 207 3.54 14.68 -13.43
N GLY A 208 4.77 14.86 -13.91
CA GLY A 208 5.97 15.02 -13.08
C GLY A 208 5.87 16.20 -12.12
N ILE A 209 5.43 17.37 -12.60
CA ILE A 209 5.22 18.55 -11.75
C ILE A 209 4.17 18.25 -10.66
N PHE A 210 3.04 17.67 -11.05
CA PHE A 210 1.98 17.28 -10.09
C PHE A 210 2.45 16.23 -9.09
N ALA A 211 3.26 15.25 -9.50
CA ALA A 211 3.84 14.26 -8.61
C ALA A 211 4.77 14.89 -7.57
N GLY A 212 5.61 15.84 -7.98
CA GLY A 212 6.47 16.60 -7.06
C GLY A 212 5.66 17.41 -6.04
N LEU A 213 4.61 18.11 -6.48
CA LEU A 213 3.71 18.86 -5.58
C LEU A 213 2.97 17.93 -4.60
N LEU A 214 2.49 16.79 -5.08
CA LEU A 214 1.83 15.78 -4.27
C LEU A 214 2.79 15.18 -3.24
N TYR A 215 4.03 14.88 -3.63
CA TYR A 215 5.06 14.40 -2.73
C TYR A 215 5.33 15.38 -1.59
N LEU A 216 5.52 16.67 -1.89
CA LEU A 216 5.72 17.71 -0.88
C LEU A 216 4.53 17.82 0.07
N ARG A 217 3.31 17.67 -0.46
CA ARG A 217 2.08 17.66 0.34
C ARG A 217 2.04 16.43 1.26
N LEU A 218 2.37 15.24 0.75
CA LEU A 218 2.46 14.01 1.54
C LEU A 218 3.51 14.12 2.65
N GLN A 219 4.68 14.70 2.36
CA GLN A 219 5.75 14.89 3.33
C GLN A 219 5.34 15.81 4.49
N ARG A 220 4.51 16.83 4.23
CA ARG A 220 3.93 17.68 5.28
C ARG A 220 2.95 16.92 6.19
N PHE A 221 2.22 15.94 5.67
CA PHE A 221 1.29 15.12 6.45
C PHE A 221 1.99 13.99 7.22
N PHE A 222 3.15 13.52 6.76
CA PHE A 222 3.91 12.44 7.38
C PHE A 222 5.36 12.85 7.70
N PRO A 223 5.57 13.88 8.55
CA PRO A 223 6.92 14.30 8.93
C PRO A 223 7.67 13.19 9.68
N GLY A 224 8.88 12.88 9.25
CA GLY A 224 9.79 11.94 9.95
C GLY A 224 9.66 10.45 9.60
N SER A 225 8.75 10.06 8.71
CA SER A 225 8.70 8.68 8.18
C SER A 225 8.87 8.68 6.66
N ASN A 226 9.67 7.76 6.13
CA ASN A 226 9.77 7.55 4.68
C ASN A 226 8.36 7.31 4.13
N PRO A 227 7.79 8.21 3.31
CA PRO A 227 6.38 8.14 2.91
C PRO A 227 6.06 6.86 2.13
N LEU A 228 7.07 6.20 1.56
CA LEU A 228 6.95 4.88 0.96
C LEU A 228 6.44 3.80 1.92
N TYR A 229 6.98 3.72 3.14
CA TYR A 229 6.64 2.65 4.08
C TYR A 229 5.15 2.64 4.49
N PRO A 230 4.53 3.76 4.92
CA PRO A 230 3.11 3.78 5.23
C PRO A 230 2.22 3.61 3.99
N ILE A 231 2.64 4.09 2.81
CA ILE A 231 1.89 3.90 1.55
C ILE A 231 1.91 2.42 1.15
N ILE A 232 3.08 1.79 1.08
CA ILE A 232 3.23 0.36 0.75
C ILE A 232 2.47 -0.50 1.76
N ARG A 233 2.53 -0.18 3.06
CA ARG A 233 1.76 -0.89 4.09
C ARG A 233 0.25 -0.78 3.87
N LYS A 234 -0.26 0.40 3.48
CA LYS A 234 -1.69 0.58 3.16
C LYS A 234 -2.09 -0.15 1.88
N VAL A 235 -1.28 -0.07 0.82
CA VAL A 235 -1.52 -0.75 -0.45
C VAL A 235 -1.50 -2.26 -0.28
N THR A 236 -0.52 -2.82 0.42
CA THR A 236 -0.45 -4.26 0.75
C THR A 236 -1.54 -4.70 1.72
N ALA A 237 -2.01 -3.81 2.61
CA ALA A 237 -3.16 -4.09 3.46
C ALA A 237 -4.46 -4.17 2.66
N ILE A 238 -4.67 -3.27 1.69
CA ILE A 238 -5.82 -3.28 0.80
C ILE A 238 -5.77 -4.47 -0.15
N MET A 239 -4.62 -4.73 -0.79
CA MET A 239 -4.45 -5.89 -1.68
C MET A 239 -4.50 -7.23 -0.94
N GLY A 240 -4.03 -7.28 0.31
CA GLY A 240 -4.10 -8.47 1.15
C GLY A 240 -5.44 -8.66 1.87
N TRP A 241 -6.35 -7.68 1.82
CA TRP A 241 -7.64 -7.72 2.50
C TRP A 241 -8.53 -8.89 2.02
N PRO A 242 -8.67 -9.19 0.72
CA PRO A 242 -9.47 -10.32 0.24
C PRO A 242 -8.92 -11.67 0.75
N LEU A 243 -7.60 -11.83 0.74
CA LEU A 243 -6.92 -13.04 1.23
C LEU A 243 -7.05 -13.20 2.74
N ARG A 244 -6.94 -12.12 3.51
CA ARG A 244 -7.15 -12.14 4.97
C ARG A 244 -8.61 -12.42 5.33
N PHE A 245 -9.55 -11.88 4.55
CA PHE A 245 -10.98 -12.14 4.71
C PHE A 245 -11.30 -13.63 4.47
N LEU A 246 -10.79 -14.21 3.38
CA LEU A 246 -10.93 -15.65 3.07
C LEU A 246 -10.26 -16.54 4.13
N ARG A 247 -9.03 -16.21 4.54
CA ARG A 247 -8.32 -16.92 5.61
C ARG A 247 -9.06 -16.82 6.96
N GLY A 248 -9.66 -15.67 7.25
CA GLY A 248 -10.48 -15.45 8.45
C GLY A 248 -11.79 -16.23 8.44
N HIS A 249 -12.33 -16.56 7.27
CA HIS A 249 -13.49 -17.42 7.12
C HIS A 249 -13.12 -18.91 7.30
N LEU A 250 -11.99 -19.34 6.75
CA LEU A 250 -11.48 -20.71 6.90
C LEU A 250 -11.01 -21.03 8.33
N ASN A 251 -10.35 -20.09 9.01
CA ASN A 251 -9.93 -20.27 10.41
C ASN A 251 -11.12 -20.32 11.39
N ARG A 252 -12.25 -19.70 11.05
CA ARG A 252 -13.49 -19.82 11.83
C ARG A 252 -14.13 -21.20 11.68
N TYR A 253 -13.94 -21.86 10.54
CA TYR A 253 -14.38 -23.23 10.31
C TYR A 253 -13.49 -24.23 11.04
N SER A 254 -12.16 -24.01 11.05
CA SER A 254 -11.20 -24.92 11.69
C SER A 254 -11.19 -24.90 13.22
N ARG A 255 -11.71 -23.84 13.88
CA ARG A 255 -11.78 -23.75 15.36
C ARG A 255 -13.03 -24.37 15.98
N ARG A 256 -13.93 -24.97 15.19
CA ARG A 256 -15.14 -25.66 15.70
C ARG A 256 -14.97 -27.16 15.97
N ILE A 257 -13.78 -27.71 15.74
CA ILE A 257 -13.47 -29.11 16.00
C ILE A 257 -12.24 -29.11 16.92
N PHE A 258 -12.26 -29.89 18.00
CA PHE A 258 -11.35 -29.86 19.16
C PHE A 258 -11.75 -28.91 20.30
N GLY A 259 -12.90 -29.20 20.91
CA GLY A 259 -13.12 -28.89 22.32
C GLY A 259 -12.30 -29.86 23.17
N HIS A 260 -11.16 -29.41 23.71
CA HIS A 260 -10.39 -30.16 24.70
C HIS A 260 -10.90 -29.79 26.09
N GLY A 261 -11.79 -30.61 26.64
CA GLY A 261 -12.21 -30.49 28.04
C GLY A 261 -11.05 -30.91 28.95
N THR A 262 -10.58 -29.99 29.80
CA THR A 262 -9.68 -30.31 30.91
C THR A 262 -10.53 -30.79 32.09
N VAL A 263 -10.48 -32.09 32.37
CA VAL A 263 -11.13 -32.72 33.52
C VAL A 263 -10.13 -32.76 34.69
N GLY A 264 -10.55 -32.28 35.85
CA GLY A 264 -10.04 -32.73 37.15
C GLY A 264 -8.72 -32.12 37.64
N GLY A 265 -8.81 -30.94 38.28
CA GLY A 265 -7.78 -30.42 39.17
C GLY A 265 -8.39 -30.02 40.50
N ARG A 266 -8.31 -30.91 41.49
CA ARG A 266 -8.81 -30.75 42.86
C ARG A 266 -7.97 -29.68 43.58
N ALA A 267 -8.52 -28.50 43.84
CA ALA A 267 -7.90 -27.49 44.68
C ALA A 267 -8.83 -27.13 45.85
N VAL A 268 -8.32 -27.39 47.04
CA VAL A 268 -8.90 -27.16 48.37
C VAL A 268 -9.19 -25.66 48.57
N PRO A 269 -10.31 -25.27 49.20
CA PRO A 269 -10.69 -23.86 49.30
C PRO A 269 -9.93 -23.17 50.43
N HIS A 270 -9.04 -22.22 50.09
CA HIS A 270 -8.64 -21.19 51.04
C HIS A 270 -9.50 -19.94 50.84
N ARG A 271 -10.14 -19.57 51.94
CA ARG A 271 -11.13 -18.54 52.14
C ARG A 271 -10.44 -17.17 52.16
N THR A 272 -10.62 -16.35 51.13
CA THR A 272 -10.40 -14.89 51.22
C THR A 272 -11.55 -14.15 50.58
N VAL A 273 -12.08 -13.24 51.37
CA VAL A 273 -13.26 -12.41 51.18
C VAL A 273 -13.04 -11.37 50.09
N GLY A 274 -14.06 -11.13 49.27
CA GLY A 274 -14.29 -9.84 48.61
C GLY A 274 -13.95 -9.74 47.12
N GLY A 275 -14.94 -9.33 46.33
CA GLY A 275 -14.72 -8.48 45.15
C GLY A 275 -14.80 -9.16 43.78
N ARG A 276 -15.93 -8.94 43.10
CA ARG A 276 -16.14 -8.80 41.64
C ARG A 276 -14.91 -9.11 40.77
N GLY A 277 -14.79 -10.36 40.31
CA GLY A 277 -13.79 -10.76 39.32
C GLY A 277 -14.37 -10.87 37.92
N ALA A 278 -14.77 -9.74 37.32
CA ALA A 278 -14.92 -9.65 35.87
C ALA A 278 -13.51 -9.79 35.27
N ARG A 279 -13.17 -10.97 34.74
CA ARG A 279 -11.92 -11.13 33.97
C ARG A 279 -12.10 -10.42 32.64
N THR A 280 -11.61 -9.20 32.57
CA THR A 280 -11.46 -8.43 31.32
C THR A 280 -10.40 -9.11 30.47
N ALA A 281 -10.84 -10.00 29.59
CA ALA A 281 -10.06 -10.38 28.41
C ALA A 281 -10.30 -9.29 27.35
N GLU A 282 -9.29 -8.45 27.15
CA GLU A 282 -9.19 -7.54 26.01
C GLU A 282 -9.12 -8.34 24.70
N ASN A 283 -10.29 -8.76 24.19
CA ASN A 283 -10.64 -8.92 22.78
C ASN A 283 -11.95 -9.70 22.66
N GLY A 284 -13.05 -8.98 22.43
CA GLY A 284 -14.15 -9.39 21.54
C GLY A 284 -15.16 -10.44 21.99
N ASN A 285 -14.88 -11.33 22.94
CA ASN A 285 -15.86 -12.35 23.37
C ASN A 285 -15.92 -12.47 24.90
N ALA A 286 -16.65 -11.56 25.56
CA ALA A 286 -16.93 -11.71 26.98
C ALA A 286 -17.89 -12.90 27.20
N VAL A 287 -17.60 -13.73 28.20
CA VAL A 287 -18.31 -14.98 28.51
C VAL A 287 -18.67 -14.98 29.99
N TRP A 288 -19.82 -15.54 30.36
CA TRP A 288 -20.22 -15.75 31.76
C TRP A 288 -20.42 -17.24 32.02
N ARG A 289 -20.02 -17.69 33.20
CA ARG A 289 -20.09 -19.10 33.58
C ARG A 289 -21.37 -19.40 34.35
N CYS A 290 -22.13 -20.40 33.91
CA CYS A 290 -23.34 -20.83 34.61
C CYS A 290 -22.98 -21.44 35.97
N PHE A 291 -23.63 -21.01 37.04
CA PHE A 291 -23.35 -21.55 38.38
C PHE A 291 -23.85 -22.99 38.57
N LEU A 292 -24.88 -23.40 37.82
CA LEU A 292 -25.51 -24.71 37.99
C LEU A 292 -24.73 -25.84 37.30
N CYS A 293 -24.30 -25.62 36.06
CA CYS A 293 -23.65 -26.64 35.23
C CYS A 293 -22.22 -26.29 34.81
N ALA A 294 -21.69 -25.15 35.26
CA ALA A 294 -20.35 -24.64 34.95
C ALA A 294 -20.07 -24.42 33.46
N PHE A 295 -21.09 -24.38 32.60
CA PHE A 295 -20.98 -24.10 31.17
C PHE A 295 -20.72 -22.60 30.93
N ASP A 296 -19.79 -22.28 30.03
CA ASP A 296 -19.44 -20.91 29.67
C ASP A 296 -20.35 -20.42 28.53
N ASN A 297 -21.23 -19.46 28.83
CA ASN A 297 -22.20 -18.88 27.91
C ASN A 297 -21.74 -17.50 27.43
N SER A 298 -22.06 -17.15 26.19
CA SER A 298 -21.82 -15.79 25.65
C SER A 298 -22.48 -14.72 26.52
N ILE A 299 -21.83 -13.56 26.69
CA ILE A 299 -22.38 -12.42 27.45
C ILE A 299 -23.74 -11.94 26.92
N HIS A 300 -24.03 -12.17 25.63
CA HIS A 300 -25.29 -11.77 24.99
C HIS A 300 -26.46 -12.70 25.32
N LEU A 301 -26.21 -13.86 25.93
CA LEU A 301 -27.23 -14.81 26.33
C LEU A 301 -27.51 -14.64 27.82
N GLU A 302 -28.75 -14.33 28.17
CA GLU A 302 -29.19 -14.25 29.57
C GLU A 302 -29.54 -15.62 30.16
N VAL A 303 -29.67 -16.65 29.33
CA VAL A 303 -30.05 -18.01 29.72
C VAL A 303 -28.96 -18.98 29.32
N CYS A 304 -28.66 -19.96 30.17
CA CYS A 304 -27.69 -20.99 29.85
C CYS A 304 -28.21 -21.93 28.75
N GLU A 305 -27.45 -22.09 27.66
CA GLU A 305 -27.84 -22.93 26.52
C GLU A 305 -28.00 -24.41 26.89
N MET A 306 -27.26 -24.90 27.89
CA MET A 306 -27.27 -26.31 28.26
C MET A 306 -28.38 -26.68 29.23
N CYS A 307 -28.70 -25.81 30.19
CA CYS A 307 -29.63 -26.15 31.29
C CYS A 307 -30.78 -25.16 31.48
N GLY A 308 -30.83 -24.07 30.71
CA GLY A 308 -31.93 -23.10 30.78
C GLY A 308 -31.92 -22.17 31.98
N THR A 309 -30.89 -22.19 32.83
CA THR A 309 -30.79 -21.32 34.01
C THR A 309 -30.48 -19.87 33.61
N ARG A 310 -31.22 -18.90 34.14
CA ARG A 310 -30.97 -17.46 33.90
C ARG A 310 -29.74 -16.95 34.64
N ARG A 311 -29.09 -15.98 34.02
CA ARG A 311 -27.93 -15.28 34.52
C ARG A 311 -28.34 -14.32 35.63
N GLY A 312 -27.99 -14.63 36.88
CA GLY A 312 -28.25 -13.76 38.02
C GLY A 312 -29.26 -14.32 39.04
N ASP A 313 -29.87 -15.48 38.78
CA ASP A 313 -30.75 -16.16 39.73
C ASP A 313 -29.92 -16.80 40.87
N ASN A 314 -29.47 -15.97 41.81
CA ASN A 314 -28.87 -16.37 43.08
C ASN A 314 -29.84 -16.03 44.23
N ASP A 315 -31.09 -16.48 44.17
CA ASP A 315 -32.05 -16.23 45.26
C ASP A 315 -32.00 -17.35 46.31
N LEU A 316 -31.03 -17.21 47.20
CA LEU A 316 -31.06 -17.76 48.56
C LEU A 316 -31.30 -16.60 49.54
N SER A 317 -32.55 -16.21 49.78
CA SER A 317 -33.07 -15.89 51.13
C SER A 317 -34.49 -15.27 51.12
N PRO A 318 -35.27 -15.47 52.20
CA PRO A 318 -36.72 -15.25 52.25
C PRO A 318 -37.04 -13.83 52.74
N LEU A 319 -37.86 -13.07 52.01
CA LEU A 319 -38.78 -12.03 52.51
C LEU A 319 -39.36 -11.26 51.32
N ALA A 320 -40.58 -11.59 50.93
CA ALA A 320 -41.45 -10.71 50.15
C ALA A 320 -42.87 -10.83 50.69
N PRO A 321 -43.60 -9.71 50.77
CA PRO A 321 -45.04 -9.78 50.51
C PRO A 321 -45.53 -8.54 49.70
N PRO A 322 -46.81 -8.48 49.29
CA PRO A 322 -47.41 -9.39 48.31
C PRO A 322 -48.27 -8.62 47.30
N LEU A 323 -48.41 -9.09 46.05
CA LEU A 323 -49.60 -8.78 45.25
C LEU A 323 -50.07 -10.01 44.46
N LEU A 324 -51.39 -10.16 44.48
CA LEU A 324 -52.24 -11.34 44.26
C LEU A 324 -52.57 -11.52 42.74
N PRO A 325 -53.42 -12.49 42.31
CA PRO A 325 -52.99 -13.70 41.62
C PRO A 325 -53.69 -13.89 40.26
N THR A 326 -53.28 -14.88 39.48
CA THR A 326 -54.21 -15.76 38.74
C THR A 326 -53.47 -17.01 38.30
N ALA A 327 -53.79 -18.11 38.96
CA ALA A 327 -53.43 -19.47 38.58
C ALA A 327 -54.39 -19.98 37.46
N PRO A 328 -54.15 -21.14 36.82
CA PRO A 328 -54.11 -22.41 37.53
C PRO A 328 -52.77 -23.15 37.36
N THR A 329 -52.20 -23.44 38.52
CA THR A 329 -51.09 -24.34 38.80
C THR A 329 -51.48 -25.78 38.49
N VAL A 330 -50.76 -26.44 37.59
CA VAL A 330 -50.51 -27.88 37.76
C VAL A 330 -49.48 -27.98 38.88
N VAL A 331 -49.95 -28.41 40.04
CA VAL A 331 -49.19 -28.61 41.26
C VAL A 331 -47.98 -29.50 40.96
N SER A 332 -46.77 -28.94 41.10
CA SER A 332 -45.53 -29.69 41.14
C SER A 332 -45.53 -30.50 42.43
N ARG A 333 -46.01 -31.75 42.37
CA ARG A 333 -45.61 -32.75 43.35
C ARG A 333 -44.12 -33.00 43.14
N ASP A 334 -43.33 -32.88 44.21
CA ASP A 334 -41.94 -33.32 44.23
C ASP A 334 -41.91 -34.82 43.94
N LEU A 335 -41.70 -35.16 42.66
CA LEU A 335 -41.60 -36.52 42.19
C LEU A 335 -40.32 -37.13 42.77
N SER A 336 -40.47 -38.30 43.39
CA SER A 336 -39.34 -39.03 43.93
C SER A 336 -38.36 -39.42 42.80
N LEU A 337 -37.09 -39.60 43.15
CA LEU A 337 -36.05 -39.97 42.18
C LEU A 337 -36.42 -41.22 41.35
N GLU A 338 -37.22 -42.13 41.91
CA GLU A 338 -37.67 -43.35 41.23
C GLU A 338 -38.78 -43.09 40.20
N GLU A 339 -39.66 -42.10 40.43
CA GLU A 339 -40.67 -41.67 39.46
C GLU A 339 -40.04 -40.93 38.28
N LEU A 340 -39.02 -40.10 38.52
CA LEU A 340 -38.22 -39.47 37.46
C LEU A 340 -37.46 -40.52 36.63
N ARG A 341 -37.03 -41.61 37.26
CA ARG A 341 -36.34 -42.72 36.57
C ARG A 341 -37.30 -43.50 35.67
N ARG A 342 -38.54 -43.76 36.14
CA ARG A 342 -39.60 -44.37 35.34
C ARG A 342 -40.00 -43.52 34.13
N LEU A 343 -40.20 -42.21 34.32
CA LEU A 343 -40.59 -41.30 33.23
C LEU A 343 -39.50 -41.14 32.16
N ARG A 344 -38.21 -41.32 32.51
CA ARG A 344 -37.11 -41.38 31.52
C ARG A 344 -37.12 -42.67 30.73
N LEU A 345 -37.47 -43.81 31.34
CA LEU A 345 -37.55 -45.10 30.65
C LEU A 345 -38.76 -45.18 29.71
N GLU A 346 -39.91 -44.62 30.08
CA GLU A 346 -41.09 -44.54 29.20
C GLU A 346 -40.85 -43.66 27.97
N ARG A 347 -39.98 -42.64 28.08
CA ARG A 347 -39.63 -41.75 26.96
C ARG A 347 -38.75 -42.44 25.90
N PHE A 348 -38.10 -43.55 26.23
CA PHE A 348 -37.29 -44.36 25.31
C PHE A 348 -38.06 -45.52 24.64
N ASN A 349 -39.27 -45.85 25.10
CA ASN A 349 -40.13 -46.91 24.52
C ASN A 349 -41.27 -46.38 23.63
N ARG A 350 -41.22 -45.10 23.24
CA ARG A 350 -42.16 -44.46 22.28
C ARG A 350 -41.46 -44.02 21.00
N GLN A 351 -40.54 -44.85 20.50
CA GLN A 351 -40.13 -44.85 19.08
C GLN A 351 -40.59 -46.14 18.43
#